data_AF-A0A6G1RR31-F1
#
_entry.id   AF-A0A6G1RR31-F1
#
_cell.length_a   1.000
_cell.length_b   1.000
_cell.length_c   1.000
_cell.angle_alpha   90.00
_cell.angle_beta   90.00
_cell.angle_gamma   90.00
#
_symmetry.space_group_name_H-M   'P 1'
#
loop_
_entity.id
_entity.type
_entity.pdbx_description
1 polymer ?
#
loop_
_entity_poly.entity_id
_entity_poly.type
_entity_poly.pdbx_seq_one_letter_code
_entity_poly.pdbx_strand_id
1 'polypeptide(L)'
;ILGVSLAVCKAGAAEKGVPLYRHIADLAGNTDLILPVPAFNVINGGSHAGNKLAMQEFMVLPVGAASFREALRVGAEVYHSLKAVIKAKYGKDATNVGDEGGFAPNILENNEALELLQAAIAQAGYPGQVLIGMDVAASEFCRGGRYDLDFKSPPDPKRLISGEQLGQLYLGFIKDYPVVSIE
;
A
#
# COMPACT_ATOMS: atom_id res chain seq x y z
N ILE A 1 14.74 23.29 5.31
CA ILE A 1 15.26 23.18 3.92
C ILE A 1 14.15 22.74 2.96
N LEU A 2 13.56 21.56 3.11
CA LEU A 2 12.51 21.05 2.19
C LEU A 2 11.34 22.03 2.00
N GLY A 3 10.79 22.60 3.07
CA GLY A 3 9.68 23.56 2.97
C GLY A 3 10.01 24.79 2.12
N VAL A 4 11.23 25.32 2.26
CA VAL A 4 11.71 26.45 1.42
C VAL A 4 11.87 26.00 -0.03
N SER A 5 12.46 24.82 -0.27
CA SER A 5 12.61 24.25 -1.62
C SER A 5 11.26 24.11 -2.35
N LEU A 6 10.26 23.53 -1.68
CA LEU A 6 8.90 23.38 -2.24
C LEU A 6 8.22 24.73 -2.48
N ALA A 7 8.39 25.70 -1.57
CA ALA A 7 7.83 27.04 -1.73
C ALA A 7 8.44 27.78 -2.92
N VAL A 8 9.77 27.68 -3.10
CA VAL A 8 10.48 28.25 -4.25
C VAL A 8 9.99 27.61 -5.56
N CYS A 9 9.81 26.29 -5.60
CA CYS A 9 9.26 25.60 -6.78
C CYS A 9 7.85 26.10 -7.15
N LYS A 10 6.97 26.28 -6.14
CA LYS A 10 5.63 26.84 -6.35
C LYS A 10 5.65 28.28 -6.84
N ALA A 11 6.50 29.12 -6.24
CA ALA A 11 6.68 30.50 -6.67
C ALA A 11 7.23 30.58 -8.10
N GLY A 12 8.20 29.73 -8.45
CA GLY A 12 8.75 29.63 -9.81
C GLY A 12 7.73 29.22 -10.87
N ALA A 13 6.79 28.33 -10.53
CA ALA A 13 5.68 28.00 -11.42
C ALA A 13 4.73 29.19 -11.64
N ALA A 14 4.38 29.90 -10.55
CA ALA A 14 3.51 31.08 -10.61
C ALA A 14 4.14 32.23 -11.41
N GLU A 15 5.43 32.50 -11.21
CA GLU A 15 6.19 33.52 -11.96
C GLU A 15 6.21 33.23 -13.48
N LYS A 16 6.32 31.96 -13.87
CA LYS A 16 6.23 31.53 -15.27
C LYS A 16 4.81 31.50 -15.83
N GLY A 17 3.78 31.67 -15.00
CA GLY A 17 2.37 31.56 -15.41
C GLY A 17 1.97 30.14 -15.84
N VAL A 18 2.64 29.09 -15.34
CA VAL A 18 2.35 27.68 -15.69
C VAL A 18 1.90 26.87 -14.48
N PRO A 19 1.13 25.78 -14.66
CA PRO A 19 0.82 24.86 -13.58
C PRO A 19 2.07 24.25 -12.92
N LEU A 20 2.00 23.94 -11.63
CA LEU A 20 3.14 23.40 -10.87
C LEU A 20 3.74 22.14 -11.51
N TYR A 21 2.91 21.20 -11.99
CA TYR A 21 3.41 19.97 -12.62
C TYR A 21 4.21 20.25 -13.91
N ARG A 22 3.87 21.31 -14.67
CA ARG A 22 4.60 21.72 -15.87
C ARG A 22 5.94 22.33 -15.49
N HIS A 23 5.97 23.15 -14.44
CA HIS A 23 7.22 23.71 -13.91
C HIS A 23 8.18 22.61 -13.42
N ILE A 24 7.67 21.60 -12.71
CA ILE A 24 8.45 20.44 -12.28
C ILE A 24 8.96 19.66 -13.50
N ALA A 25 8.14 19.46 -14.53
CA ALA A 25 8.58 18.80 -15.76
C ALA A 25 9.70 19.57 -16.47
N ASP A 26 9.63 20.90 -16.53
CA ASP A 26 10.69 21.73 -17.10
C ASP A 26 12.00 21.61 -16.30
N LEU A 27 11.92 21.61 -14.97
CA LEU A 27 13.09 21.43 -14.10
C LEU A 27 13.74 20.05 -14.27
N ALA A 28 12.92 19.03 -14.52
CA ALA A 28 13.38 17.65 -14.73
C ALA A 28 13.79 17.35 -16.19
N GLY A 29 13.58 18.27 -17.13
CA GLY A 29 13.85 18.05 -18.56
C GLY A 29 12.83 17.15 -19.27
N ASN A 30 11.63 16.98 -18.70
CA ASN A 30 10.58 16.14 -19.26
C ASN A 30 9.69 16.92 -20.22
N THR A 31 9.60 16.48 -21.49
CA THR A 31 8.68 17.07 -22.47
C THR A 31 7.27 16.54 -22.29
N ASP A 32 7.14 15.22 -22.20
CA ASP A 32 5.88 14.50 -22.14
C ASP A 32 5.47 14.20 -20.70
N LEU A 33 4.19 14.39 -20.41
CA LEU A 33 3.62 14.18 -19.09
C LEU A 33 2.88 12.85 -19.05
N ILE A 34 3.06 12.11 -17.95
CA ILE A 34 2.41 10.84 -17.70
C ILE A 34 1.57 10.96 -16.44
N LEU A 35 0.31 10.52 -16.51
CA LEU A 35 -0.50 10.31 -15.30
C LEU A 35 -0.12 8.97 -14.68
N PRO A 36 0.12 8.92 -13.35
CA PRO A 36 0.56 7.70 -12.69
C PRO A 36 -0.56 6.69 -12.52
N VAL A 37 -0.22 5.41 -12.36
CA VAL A 37 -1.11 4.45 -11.71
C VAL A 37 -1.11 4.78 -10.21
N PRO A 38 -2.26 5.07 -9.59
CA PRO A 38 -2.32 5.25 -8.15
C PRO A 38 -2.16 3.90 -7.44
N ALA A 39 -1.28 3.85 -6.43
CA ALA A 39 -1.20 2.77 -5.47
C ALA A 39 -1.93 3.20 -4.21
N PHE A 40 -3.12 2.64 -3.98
CA PHE A 40 -3.96 3.01 -2.84
C PHE A 40 -3.66 2.10 -1.66
N ASN A 41 -3.12 2.62 -0.56
CA ASN A 41 -3.01 1.86 0.68
C ASN A 41 -4.41 1.61 1.28
N VAL A 42 -4.83 0.34 1.32
CA VAL A 42 -6.21 -0.02 1.67
C VAL A 42 -6.31 -0.96 2.88
N ILE A 43 -5.21 -1.59 3.29
CA ILE A 43 -5.07 -2.26 4.59
C ILE A 43 -3.77 -1.77 5.23
N ASN A 44 -3.88 -1.21 6.44
CA ASN A 44 -2.74 -0.78 7.24
C ASN A 44 -2.34 -1.88 8.25
N GLY A 45 -1.05 -2.12 8.34
CA GLY A 45 -0.40 -2.88 9.39
C GLY A 45 0.79 -2.11 9.94
N GLY A 46 1.82 -2.85 10.35
CA GLY A 46 3.09 -2.27 10.82
C GLY A 46 2.88 -1.22 11.90
N SER A 47 3.63 -0.13 11.81
CA SER A 47 3.58 1.00 12.73
C SER A 47 2.39 1.94 12.49
N HIS A 48 1.65 1.78 11.38
CA HIS A 48 0.50 2.62 10.98
C HIS A 48 -0.85 2.12 11.53
N ALA A 49 -0.87 0.99 12.25
CA ALA A 49 -2.10 0.40 12.77
C ALA A 49 -1.92 -0.36 14.09
N GLY A 50 -2.89 -0.21 15.00
CA GLY A 50 -3.00 -0.93 16.27
C GLY A 50 -3.46 -2.39 16.17
N ASN A 51 -3.09 -3.09 15.10
CA ASN A 51 -3.34 -4.53 14.90
C ASN A 51 -2.03 -5.33 15.08
N LYS A 52 -2.03 -6.64 14.80
CA LYS A 52 -0.82 -7.49 14.88
C LYS A 52 -0.03 -7.59 13.57
N LEU A 53 -0.66 -7.27 12.44
CA LEU A 53 -0.09 -7.36 11.10
C LEU A 53 1.26 -6.63 11.02
N ALA A 54 2.33 -7.34 10.67
CA ALA A 54 3.68 -6.76 10.70
C ALA A 54 4.01 -5.88 9.50
N MET A 55 3.58 -6.27 8.29
CA MET A 55 3.81 -5.48 7.07
C MET A 55 2.92 -4.24 7.08
N GLN A 56 3.47 -3.13 6.59
CA GLN A 56 2.91 -1.80 6.85
C GLN A 56 1.74 -1.44 5.94
N GLU A 57 1.87 -1.76 4.64
CA GLU A 57 0.89 -1.34 3.64
C GLU A 57 0.56 -2.47 2.68
N PHE A 58 -0.73 -2.64 2.42
CA PHE A 58 -1.22 -3.48 1.34
C PHE A 58 -2.05 -2.61 0.40
N MET A 59 -1.50 -2.41 -0.78
CA MET A 59 -1.98 -1.46 -1.76
C MET A 59 -2.71 -2.14 -2.92
N VAL A 60 -3.68 -1.45 -3.50
CA VAL A 60 -4.31 -1.83 -4.76
C VAL A 60 -3.92 -0.86 -5.88
N LEU A 61 -3.53 -1.42 -7.03
CA LEU A 61 -3.04 -0.71 -8.20
C LEU A 61 -3.93 -1.01 -9.40
N PRO A 62 -4.84 -0.09 -9.80
CA PRO A 62 -5.72 -0.26 -10.95
C PRO A 62 -5.01 -0.11 -12.31
N VAL A 63 -4.05 -0.99 -12.61
CA VAL A 63 -3.21 -0.93 -13.83
C VAL A 63 -3.99 -1.12 -15.14
N GLY A 64 -5.16 -1.76 -15.08
CA GLY A 64 -6.01 -2.02 -16.25
C GLY A 64 -6.90 -0.84 -16.66
N ALA A 65 -6.94 0.24 -15.88
CA ALA A 65 -7.77 1.41 -16.14
C ALA A 65 -7.23 2.25 -17.32
N ALA A 66 -8.11 2.76 -18.18
CA ALA A 66 -7.74 3.54 -19.36
C ALA A 66 -7.41 5.01 -19.06
N SER A 67 -7.68 5.47 -17.83
CA SER A 67 -7.38 6.83 -17.38
C SER A 67 -7.21 6.90 -15.87
N PHE A 68 -6.55 7.96 -15.38
CA PHE A 68 -6.45 8.20 -13.93
C PHE A 68 -7.82 8.33 -13.24
N ARG A 69 -8.81 8.94 -13.91
CA ARG A 69 -10.18 9.05 -13.40
C ARG A 69 -10.81 7.68 -13.19
N GLU A 70 -10.62 6.78 -14.15
CA GLU A 70 -11.11 5.41 -14.04
C GLU A 70 -10.34 4.63 -12.97
N ALA A 71 -9.02 4.78 -12.90
CA ALA A 71 -8.20 4.15 -11.85
C ALA A 71 -8.68 4.57 -10.45
N LEU A 72 -8.98 5.85 -10.25
CA LEU A 72 -9.53 6.35 -8.99
C LEU A 72 -10.91 5.74 -8.65
N ARG A 73 -11.80 5.64 -9.64
CA ARG A 73 -13.11 5.00 -9.47
C ARG A 73 -12.96 3.52 -9.08
N VAL A 74 -12.13 2.77 -9.81
CA VAL A 74 -11.85 1.35 -9.55
C VAL A 74 -11.27 1.16 -8.15
N GLY A 75 -10.26 1.97 -7.78
CA GLY A 75 -9.67 1.92 -6.44
C GLY A 75 -10.69 2.18 -5.33
N ALA A 76 -11.56 3.18 -5.50
CA ALA A 76 -12.62 3.50 -4.53
C ALA A 76 -13.68 2.38 -4.40
N GLU A 77 -14.07 1.76 -5.50
CA GLU A 77 -15.01 0.63 -5.50
C GLU A 77 -14.41 -0.61 -4.83
N VAL A 78 -13.14 -0.91 -5.09
CA VAL A 78 -12.40 -1.98 -4.39
C VAL A 78 -12.28 -1.69 -2.90
N TYR A 79 -11.98 -0.44 -2.50
CA TYR A 79 -11.93 -0.06 -1.08
C TYR A 79 -13.27 -0.24 -0.36
N HIS A 80 -14.38 0.19 -0.96
CA HIS A 80 -15.70 -0.02 -0.36
C HIS A 80 -16.10 -1.50 -0.33
N SER A 81 -15.75 -2.27 -1.36
CA SER A 81 -15.90 -3.73 -1.39
C SER A 81 -15.11 -4.38 -0.25
N LEU A 82 -13.85 -3.99 -0.08
CA LEU A 82 -12.97 -4.47 0.99
C LEU A 82 -13.56 -4.20 2.38
N LYS A 83 -14.14 -3.02 2.60
CA LYS A 83 -14.85 -2.71 3.85
C LYS A 83 -15.95 -3.74 4.14
N ALA A 84 -16.72 -4.12 3.12
CA ALA A 84 -17.78 -5.10 3.27
C ALA A 84 -17.23 -6.50 3.57
N VAL A 85 -16.16 -6.92 2.88
CA VAL A 85 -15.46 -8.20 3.11
C VAL A 85 -14.95 -8.28 4.56
N ILE A 86 -14.22 -7.25 5.00
CA ILE A 86 -13.66 -7.18 6.36
C ILE A 86 -14.79 -7.19 7.40
N LYS A 87 -15.83 -6.38 7.19
CA LYS A 87 -16.99 -6.33 8.11
C LYS A 87 -17.69 -7.68 8.22
N ALA A 88 -17.82 -8.41 7.12
CA ALA A 88 -18.46 -9.72 7.11
C ALA A 88 -17.61 -10.76 7.86
N LYS A 89 -16.29 -10.72 7.71
CA LYS A 89 -15.38 -11.72 8.31
C LYS A 89 -15.03 -11.44 9.77
N TYR A 90 -14.77 -10.18 10.14
CA TYR A 90 -14.26 -9.81 11.48
C TYR A 90 -15.17 -8.86 12.26
N GLY A 91 -16.34 -8.51 11.70
CA GLY A 91 -17.29 -7.60 12.33
C GLY A 91 -17.00 -6.12 12.05
N LYS A 92 -17.95 -5.27 12.47
CA LYS A 92 -17.92 -3.82 12.19
C LYS A 92 -16.69 -3.11 12.75
N ASP A 93 -16.19 -3.56 13.90
CA ASP A 93 -15.12 -2.87 14.64
C ASP A 93 -13.76 -3.01 13.93
N ALA A 94 -13.62 -3.99 13.03
CA ALA A 94 -12.45 -4.18 12.17
C ALA A 94 -12.41 -3.23 10.95
N THR A 95 -13.42 -2.38 10.76
CA THR A 95 -13.48 -1.42 9.64
C THR A 95 -13.11 0.01 10.02
N ASN A 96 -12.51 0.19 11.19
CA ASN A 96 -11.80 1.42 11.52
C ASN A 96 -10.57 1.55 10.63
N VAL A 97 -10.13 2.78 10.41
CA VAL A 97 -9.02 3.10 9.53
C VAL A 97 -7.75 3.42 10.32
N GLY A 98 -6.60 3.08 9.75
CA GLY A 98 -5.28 3.52 10.25
C GLY A 98 -4.95 4.95 9.82
N ASP A 99 -3.68 5.33 10.00
CA ASP A 99 -3.22 6.71 9.79
C ASP A 99 -3.37 7.19 8.34
N GLU A 100 -3.32 6.27 7.37
CA GLU A 100 -3.39 6.58 5.94
C GLU A 100 -4.76 6.27 5.29
N GLY A 101 -5.77 5.94 6.10
CA GLY A 101 -7.14 5.71 5.64
C GLY A 101 -7.44 4.29 5.17
N GLY A 102 -6.45 3.39 5.10
CA GLY A 102 -6.67 1.95 4.92
C GLY A 102 -7.29 1.31 6.17
N PHE A 103 -7.91 0.15 6.02
CA PHE A 103 -8.51 -0.56 7.16
C PHE A 103 -7.46 -1.21 8.05
N ALA A 104 -7.74 -1.29 9.35
CA ALA A 104 -6.85 -1.91 10.33
C ALA A 104 -7.49 -3.15 10.99
N PRO A 105 -7.81 -4.22 10.23
CA PRO A 105 -8.36 -5.44 10.82
C PRO A 105 -7.33 -6.07 11.77
N ASN A 106 -7.80 -6.71 12.85
CA ASN A 106 -6.95 -7.35 13.84
C ASN A 106 -6.48 -8.74 13.37
N ILE A 107 -5.72 -8.76 12.28
CA ILE A 107 -5.09 -9.95 11.70
C ILE A 107 -3.59 -9.96 12.01
N LEU A 108 -3.00 -11.15 12.05
CA LEU A 108 -1.55 -11.35 12.24
C LEU A 108 -0.87 -11.75 10.93
N GLU A 109 -1.48 -12.66 10.19
CA GLU A 109 -0.89 -13.25 8.99
C GLU A 109 -0.98 -12.30 7.78
N ASN A 110 0.15 -12.04 7.14
CA ASN A 110 0.22 -11.16 5.97
C ASN A 110 -0.51 -11.75 4.75
N ASN A 111 -0.54 -13.09 4.63
CA ASN A 111 -1.35 -13.78 3.62
C ASN A 111 -2.84 -13.48 3.77
N GLU A 112 -3.33 -13.35 5.00
CA GLU A 112 -4.74 -13.07 5.25
C GLU A 112 -5.13 -11.67 4.74
N ALA A 113 -4.21 -10.69 4.78
CA ALA A 113 -4.42 -9.38 4.16
C ALA A 113 -4.52 -9.49 2.63
N LEU A 114 -3.65 -10.28 1.99
CA LEU A 114 -3.66 -10.51 0.55
C LEU A 114 -4.92 -11.25 0.07
N GLU A 115 -5.39 -12.23 0.85
CA GLU A 115 -6.66 -12.93 0.60
C GLU A 115 -7.86 -11.97 0.65
N LEU A 116 -7.90 -11.08 1.64
CA LEU A 116 -8.96 -10.06 1.74
C LEU A 116 -8.96 -9.13 0.53
N LEU A 117 -7.78 -8.71 0.06
CA LEU A 117 -7.67 -7.90 -1.16
C LEU A 117 -8.14 -8.66 -2.40
N GLN A 118 -7.72 -9.91 -2.58
CA GLN A 118 -8.13 -10.73 -3.71
C GLN A 118 -9.67 -10.92 -3.72
N ALA A 119 -10.26 -11.19 -2.57
CA ALA A 119 -11.71 -11.29 -2.41
C ALA A 119 -12.42 -9.96 -2.74
N ALA A 120 -11.89 -8.83 -2.25
CA ALA A 120 -12.46 -7.51 -2.49
C ALA A 120 -12.39 -7.10 -3.98
N ILE A 121 -11.27 -7.36 -4.64
CA ILE A 121 -11.06 -7.12 -6.07
C ILE A 121 -12.03 -7.95 -6.91
N ALA A 122 -12.17 -9.24 -6.58
CA ALA A 122 -13.11 -10.12 -7.25
C ALA A 122 -14.57 -9.68 -7.03
N GLN A 123 -14.95 -9.34 -5.80
CA GLN A 123 -16.29 -8.86 -5.47
C GLN A 123 -16.62 -7.52 -6.13
N ALA A 124 -15.63 -6.64 -6.33
CA ALA A 124 -15.80 -5.38 -7.04
C ALA A 124 -15.88 -5.54 -8.58
N GLY A 125 -15.59 -6.74 -9.11
CA GLY A 125 -15.66 -7.03 -10.53
C GLY A 125 -14.42 -6.64 -11.34
N TYR A 126 -13.25 -6.52 -10.70
CA TYR A 126 -12.00 -6.12 -11.35
C TYR A 126 -10.86 -7.17 -11.33
N PRO A 127 -11.13 -8.49 -11.46
CA PRO A 127 -10.05 -9.47 -11.50
C PRO A 127 -9.13 -9.21 -12.70
N GLY A 128 -7.82 -9.22 -12.46
CA GLY A 128 -6.79 -9.00 -13.49
C GLY A 128 -6.61 -7.55 -13.93
N GLN A 129 -7.50 -6.62 -13.55
CA GLN A 129 -7.33 -5.18 -13.82
C GLN A 129 -6.71 -4.42 -12.64
N VAL A 130 -6.80 -5.00 -11.44
CA VAL A 130 -6.20 -4.47 -10.21
C VAL A 130 -5.15 -5.46 -9.72
N LEU A 131 -3.93 -4.96 -9.53
CA LEU A 131 -2.80 -5.70 -8.97
C LEU A 131 -2.51 -5.19 -7.56
N ILE A 132 -1.62 -5.87 -6.84
CA ILE A 132 -1.29 -5.57 -5.45
C ILE A 132 0.13 -5.03 -5.34
N GLY A 133 0.31 -4.02 -4.50
CA GLY A 133 1.60 -3.52 -4.05
C GLY A 133 1.71 -3.69 -2.53
N MET A 134 2.93 -3.75 -2.03
CA MET A 134 3.19 -3.89 -0.59
C MET A 134 4.32 -2.94 -0.19
N ASP A 135 4.16 -2.24 0.92
CA ASP A 135 5.30 -1.72 1.69
C ASP A 135 5.43 -2.58 2.95
N VAL A 136 6.54 -3.31 3.01
CA VAL A 136 6.81 -4.20 4.13
C VAL A 136 7.38 -3.41 5.30
N ALA A 137 8.09 -2.31 5.06
CA ALA A 137 8.81 -1.53 6.06
C ALA A 137 9.68 -2.42 6.98
N ALA A 138 10.39 -3.39 6.40
CA ALA A 138 11.04 -4.49 7.14
C ALA A 138 12.04 -4.04 8.23
N SER A 139 12.55 -2.82 8.12
CA SER A 139 13.39 -2.19 9.13
C SER A 139 12.70 -2.10 10.50
N GLU A 140 11.38 -1.86 10.54
CA GLU A 140 10.59 -1.70 11.78
C GLU A 140 10.60 -2.97 12.63
N PHE A 141 10.70 -4.13 11.98
CA PHE A 141 10.71 -5.44 12.64
C PHE A 141 12.02 -6.21 12.45
N CYS A 142 13.07 -5.55 11.99
CA CYS A 142 14.42 -6.11 11.98
C CYS A 142 14.99 -6.13 13.42
N ARG A 143 15.46 -7.30 13.87
CA ARG A 143 16.03 -7.56 15.19
C ARG A 143 17.33 -8.34 15.01
N GLY A 144 18.46 -7.64 15.10
CA GLY A 144 19.79 -8.27 15.01
C GLY A 144 20.04 -9.03 13.70
N GLY A 145 19.56 -8.51 12.56
CA GLY A 145 19.70 -9.15 11.24
C GLY A 145 18.69 -10.27 10.96
N ARG A 146 17.73 -10.49 11.86
CA ARG A 146 16.56 -11.36 11.67
C ARG A 146 15.28 -10.53 11.74
N TYR A 147 14.13 -11.13 11.42
CA TYR A 147 12.87 -10.41 11.28
C TYR A 147 11.78 -10.98 12.18
N ASP A 148 11.04 -10.11 12.84
CA ASP A 148 9.94 -10.45 13.75
C ASP A 148 8.57 -10.12 13.14
N LEU A 149 7.90 -11.10 12.54
CA LEU A 149 6.58 -10.88 11.92
C LEU A 149 5.42 -10.69 12.93
N ASP A 150 5.71 -10.64 14.23
CA ASP A 150 4.77 -10.30 15.31
C ASP A 150 5.40 -9.28 16.27
N PHE A 151 6.21 -8.34 15.74
CA PHE A 151 7.00 -7.38 16.54
C PHE A 151 6.20 -6.49 17.49
N LYS A 152 4.88 -6.39 17.29
CA LYS A 152 3.94 -5.63 18.13
C LYS A 152 3.49 -6.41 19.37
N SER A 153 3.71 -7.72 19.40
CA SER A 153 3.52 -8.56 20.58
C SER A 153 4.83 -8.61 21.40
N PRO A 154 4.78 -9.02 22.70
CA PRO A 154 5.97 -9.14 23.53
C PRO A 154 7.11 -9.90 22.83
N PRO A 155 8.38 -9.45 22.96
CA PRO A 155 9.49 -10.04 22.21
C PRO A 155 9.67 -11.54 22.48
N ASP A 156 9.76 -12.34 21.40
CA ASP A 156 10.09 -13.76 21.46
C ASP A 156 11.18 -14.10 20.42
N PRO A 157 12.43 -14.38 20.83
CA PRO A 157 13.51 -14.73 19.89
C PRO A 157 13.24 -15.99 19.05
N LYS A 158 12.32 -16.88 19.48
CA LYS A 158 12.03 -18.14 18.78
C LYS A 158 11.23 -17.94 17.49
N ARG A 159 10.49 -16.83 17.36
CA ARG A 159 9.68 -16.53 16.17
C ARG A 159 10.44 -15.73 15.10
N LEU A 160 11.69 -15.33 15.38
CA LEU A 160 12.51 -14.59 14.44
C LEU A 160 12.83 -15.45 13.21
N ILE A 161 12.65 -14.89 12.02
CA ILE A 161 13.01 -15.54 10.75
C ILE A 161 14.25 -14.91 10.12
N SER A 162 15.00 -15.67 9.33
CA SER A 162 16.15 -15.14 8.56
C SER A 162 15.68 -14.31 7.36
N GLY A 163 16.58 -13.52 6.77
CA GLY A 163 16.30 -12.84 5.51
C GLY A 163 15.97 -13.79 4.35
N GLU A 164 16.57 -14.99 4.34
CA GLU A 164 16.23 -16.02 3.35
C GLU A 164 14.80 -16.53 3.53
N GLN A 165 14.39 -16.81 4.77
CA GLN A 165 13.02 -17.23 5.09
C GLN A 165 12.00 -16.13 4.73
N LEU A 166 12.33 -14.87 5.01
CA LEU A 166 11.50 -13.73 4.62
C LEU A 166 11.41 -13.58 3.10
N GLY A 167 12.52 -13.76 2.38
CA GLY A 167 12.53 -13.80 0.91
C GLY A 167 11.67 -14.91 0.33
N GLN A 168 11.70 -16.10 0.91
CA GLN A 168 10.82 -17.21 0.50
C GLN A 168 9.35 -16.91 0.75
N LEU A 169 9.03 -16.20 1.83
CA LEU A 169 7.67 -15.73 2.10
C LEU A 169 7.19 -14.78 0.99
N TYR A 170 8.02 -13.81 0.58
CA TYR A 170 7.69 -12.90 -0.53
C TYR A 170 7.53 -13.62 -1.86
N LEU A 171 8.38 -14.61 -2.15
CA LEU A 171 8.22 -15.45 -3.35
C LEU A 171 6.89 -16.22 -3.34
N GLY A 172 6.44 -16.66 -2.16
CA GLY A 172 5.09 -17.20 -1.96
C GLY A 172 4.02 -16.18 -2.33
N PHE A 173 4.13 -14.94 -1.84
CA PHE A 173 3.14 -13.90 -2.14
C PHE A 173 3.03 -13.59 -3.63
N ILE A 174 4.18 -13.46 -4.32
CA ILE A 174 4.23 -13.18 -5.76
C ILE A 174 3.66 -14.34 -6.58
N LYS A 175 3.85 -15.57 -6.11
CA LYS A 175 3.33 -16.76 -6.78
C LYS A 175 1.82 -16.90 -6.63
N ASP A 176 1.30 -16.64 -5.43
CA ASP A 176 -0.06 -16.99 -5.05
C ASP A 176 -1.05 -15.82 -5.22
N TYR A 177 -0.55 -14.57 -5.28
CA TYR A 177 -1.34 -13.34 -5.42
C TYR A 177 -0.78 -12.43 -6.52
N PRO A 178 -1.59 -11.50 -7.08
CA PRO A 178 -1.14 -10.60 -8.15
C PRO A 178 -0.26 -9.44 -7.62
N VAL A 179 0.76 -9.75 -6.83
CA VAL A 179 1.72 -8.78 -6.28
C VAL A 179 2.73 -8.41 -7.35
N VAL A 180 2.88 -7.11 -7.63
CA VAL A 180 3.78 -6.57 -8.65
C VAL A 180 4.79 -5.55 -8.14
N SER A 181 4.67 -5.16 -6.87
CA SER A 181 5.58 -4.23 -6.21
C SER A 181 5.69 -4.60 -4.74
N ILE A 182 6.93 -4.69 -4.25
CA ILE A 182 7.27 -4.87 -2.84
C ILE A 182 8.35 -3.84 -2.53
N GLU A 183 8.06 -2.93 -1.61
CA GLU A 183 8.99 -1.97 -1.00
C GLU A 183 9.52 -2.50 0.35
#